data_AF-A0A353N3W6-F1
#
_entry.id   AF-A0A353N3W6-F1
#
_cell.length_a   1.000
_cell.length_b   1.000
_cell.length_c   1.000
_cell.angle_alpha   90.00
_cell.angle_beta   90.00
_cell.angle_gamma   90.00
#
_symmetry.space_group_name_H-M   'P 1'
#
loop_
_entity.id
_entity.type
_entity.pdbx_description
1 polymer ?
#
loop_
_entity_poly.entity_id
_entity_poly.type
_entity_poly.pdbx_seq_one_letter_code
_entity_poly.pdbx_strand_id
1 'polypeptide(L)'
;NFNNPGISKKLLTYRYNTLDYARKRAIEVGFQRGALFPWRTIGGEECSTFFPAGTAQYHINADIVYAIKKYIEVTEDQEFLIEGGSEILFETARLWMELGAFIARKDNRFCINVVTGPDEYTALVDNNFYTNMMARENLYFAYQTAVWMKENSPESFKQLSKKIGLEDEELALWEKAANHMYIPYDRQLGIFPQDDTFLDKPIWDLEKTPADKFPLLLH
;
A
#
# COMPACT_ATOMS: atom_id res chain seq x y z
N ASN A 1 -0.16 -6.21 17.90
CA ASN A 1 -0.46 -6.71 19.26
C ASN A 1 0.75 -6.43 20.13
N PHE A 2 0.68 -5.43 21.02
CA PHE A 2 1.82 -5.01 21.85
C PHE A 2 2.12 -5.97 23.01
N ASN A 3 1.18 -6.86 23.36
CA ASN A 3 1.28 -7.73 24.52
C ASN A 3 1.89 -9.11 24.20
N ASN A 4 2.01 -9.47 22.91
CA ASN A 4 2.66 -10.70 22.49
C ASN A 4 3.31 -10.54 21.09
N PRO A 5 4.58 -10.09 21.05
CA PRO A 5 5.33 -9.91 19.81
C PRO A 5 5.48 -11.20 18.99
N GLY A 6 5.55 -12.38 19.65
CA GLY A 6 5.65 -13.66 18.96
C GLY A 6 4.42 -14.00 18.11
N ILE A 7 3.22 -13.61 18.55
CA ILE A 7 2.00 -13.72 17.73
C ILE A 7 2.05 -12.75 16.56
N SER A 8 2.48 -11.50 16.78
CA SER A 8 2.63 -10.52 15.71
C SER A 8 3.61 -11.01 14.64
N LYS A 9 4.78 -11.56 15.03
CA LYS A 9 5.75 -12.17 14.11
C LYS A 9 5.10 -13.25 13.27
N LYS A 10 4.37 -14.20 13.88
CA LYS A 10 3.68 -15.28 13.15
C LYS A 10 2.66 -14.76 12.12
N LEU A 11 1.90 -13.72 12.45
CA LEU A 11 0.95 -13.10 11.52
C LEU A 11 1.64 -12.45 10.32
N LEU A 12 2.80 -11.82 10.54
CA LEU A 12 3.61 -11.24 9.48
C LEU A 12 4.33 -12.32 8.66
N THR A 13 4.84 -13.37 9.30
CA THR A 13 5.41 -14.55 8.64
C THR A 13 4.38 -15.24 7.73
N TYR A 14 3.10 -15.29 8.11
CA TYR A 14 2.05 -15.77 7.22
C TYR A 14 2.00 -14.97 5.91
N ARG A 15 2.10 -13.63 5.98
CA ARG A 15 2.13 -12.79 4.77
C ARG A 15 3.34 -13.10 3.90
N TYR A 16 4.52 -13.27 4.52
CA TYR A 16 5.73 -13.68 3.80
C TYR A 16 5.55 -15.04 3.11
N ASN A 17 5.02 -16.03 3.82
CA ASN A 17 4.76 -17.36 3.28
C ASN A 17 3.73 -17.37 2.13
N THR A 18 2.89 -16.34 2.03
CA THR A 18 1.93 -16.18 0.92
C THR A 18 2.38 -15.18 -0.16
N LEU A 19 3.62 -14.67 -0.10
CA LEU A 19 4.09 -13.63 -1.00
C LEU A 19 4.08 -14.06 -2.48
N ASP A 20 4.36 -15.34 -2.77
CA ASP A 20 4.32 -15.84 -4.15
C ASP A 20 2.91 -15.84 -4.74
N TYR A 21 1.87 -16.05 -3.92
CA TYR A 21 0.47 -15.86 -4.35
C TYR A 21 0.19 -14.39 -4.66
N ALA A 22 0.72 -13.46 -3.86
CA ALA A 22 0.57 -12.03 -4.11
C ALA A 22 1.30 -11.57 -5.39
N ARG A 23 2.47 -12.13 -5.69
CA ARG A 23 3.18 -11.92 -6.97
C ARG A 23 2.37 -12.43 -8.16
N LYS A 24 1.88 -13.67 -8.06
CA LYS A 24 0.99 -14.26 -9.08
C LYS A 24 -0.24 -13.37 -9.30
N ARG A 25 -0.83 -12.85 -8.23
CA ARG A 25 -1.98 -11.96 -8.30
C ARG A 25 -1.66 -10.65 -9.02
N ALA A 26 -0.50 -10.04 -8.79
CA ALA A 26 -0.08 -8.83 -9.51
C ALA A 26 -0.04 -9.08 -11.03
N ILE A 27 0.49 -10.23 -11.45
CA ILE A 27 0.52 -10.65 -12.86
C ILE A 27 -0.90 -10.87 -13.42
N GLU A 28 -1.77 -11.54 -12.67
CA GLU A 28 -3.16 -11.78 -13.08
C GLU A 28 -3.95 -10.50 -13.37
N VAL A 29 -3.64 -9.41 -12.67
CA VAL A 29 -4.30 -8.11 -12.86
C VAL A 29 -3.55 -7.18 -13.82
N GLY A 30 -2.53 -7.69 -14.50
CA GLY A 30 -1.86 -7.00 -15.61
C GLY A 30 -0.56 -6.27 -15.27
N PHE A 31 -0.04 -6.39 -14.03
CA PHE A 31 1.26 -5.82 -13.67
C PHE A 31 2.42 -6.76 -14.03
N GLN A 32 3.59 -6.19 -14.29
CA GLN A 32 4.77 -6.96 -14.66
C GLN A 32 5.66 -7.29 -13.46
N ARG A 33 5.60 -6.48 -12.41
CA ARG A 33 6.46 -6.56 -11.22
C ARG A 33 5.66 -6.34 -9.94
N GLY A 34 6.26 -6.76 -8.82
CA GLY A 34 5.73 -6.55 -7.49
C GLY A 34 4.75 -7.61 -7.02
N ALA A 35 4.15 -7.35 -5.86
CA ALA A 35 3.20 -8.24 -5.20
C ALA A 35 1.93 -7.47 -4.84
N LEU A 36 0.78 -8.05 -5.15
CA LEU A 36 -0.54 -7.56 -4.75
C LEU A 36 -1.16 -8.55 -3.77
N PHE A 37 -1.13 -8.22 -2.48
CA PHE A 37 -1.81 -9.05 -1.49
C PHE A 37 -3.32 -9.01 -1.71
N PRO A 38 -4.02 -10.16 -1.55
CA PRO A 38 -5.47 -10.20 -1.69
C PRO A 38 -6.15 -9.39 -0.59
N TRP A 39 -7.27 -8.77 -0.95
CA TRP A 39 -8.17 -8.11 0.00
C TRP A 39 -8.79 -9.14 0.96
N ARG A 40 -9.22 -10.30 0.44
CA ARG A 40 -9.77 -11.39 1.26
C ARG A 40 -9.13 -12.71 0.88
N THR A 41 -8.61 -13.43 1.88
CA THR A 41 -7.98 -14.72 1.64
C THR A 41 -8.02 -15.65 2.85
N ILE A 42 -7.96 -16.95 2.57
CA ILE A 42 -7.65 -18.02 3.54
C ILE A 42 -6.30 -18.65 3.17
N GLY A 43 -6.13 -19.03 1.89
CA GLY A 43 -4.96 -19.78 1.39
C GLY A 43 -3.87 -18.95 0.71
N GLY A 44 -4.01 -17.62 0.62
CA GLY A 44 -3.11 -16.72 -0.09
C GLY A 44 -3.66 -16.16 -1.40
N GLU A 45 -4.61 -16.85 -2.04
CA GLU A 45 -5.29 -16.37 -3.26
C GLU A 45 -6.49 -15.46 -2.91
N GLU A 46 -6.82 -14.52 -3.81
CA GLU A 46 -7.98 -13.65 -3.66
C GLU A 46 -9.28 -14.46 -3.72
N CYS A 47 -10.20 -14.17 -2.81
CA CYS A 47 -11.51 -14.83 -2.72
C CYS A 47 -12.69 -13.87 -2.93
N SER A 48 -12.44 -12.56 -3.10
CA SER A 48 -13.45 -11.56 -3.43
C SER A 48 -13.73 -11.52 -4.93
N THR A 49 -14.99 -11.66 -5.31
CA THR A 49 -15.45 -11.49 -6.71
C THR A 49 -15.82 -10.04 -7.05
N PHE A 50 -15.84 -9.15 -6.06
CA PHE A 50 -16.28 -7.77 -6.24
C PHE A 50 -15.09 -6.87 -6.57
N PHE A 51 -14.91 -6.51 -7.84
CA PHE A 51 -13.75 -5.74 -8.32
C PHE A 51 -13.49 -4.42 -7.54
N PRO A 52 -14.49 -3.53 -7.35
CA PRO A 52 -14.24 -2.22 -6.73
C PRO A 52 -13.70 -2.29 -5.30
N ALA A 53 -14.20 -3.21 -4.47
CA ALA A 53 -13.70 -3.38 -3.10
C ALA A 53 -12.73 -4.57 -2.95
N GLY A 54 -12.56 -5.42 -3.95
CA GLY A 54 -11.68 -6.59 -3.88
C GLY A 54 -10.33 -6.35 -4.53
N THR A 55 -10.31 -5.82 -5.75
CA THR A 55 -9.07 -5.65 -6.53
C THR A 55 -8.55 -4.22 -6.52
N ALA A 56 -9.44 -3.22 -6.53
CA ALA A 56 -9.02 -1.82 -6.57
C ALA A 56 -8.61 -1.24 -5.19
N GLN A 57 -8.76 -1.99 -4.10
CA GLN A 57 -8.31 -1.60 -2.75
C GLN A 57 -6.84 -1.97 -2.50
N TYR A 58 -5.95 -1.33 -3.27
CA TYR A 58 -4.51 -1.58 -3.21
C TYR A 58 -3.86 -1.22 -1.86
N HIS A 59 -4.53 -0.43 -1.02
CA HIS A 59 -3.98 0.02 0.26
C HIS A 59 -3.67 -1.13 1.23
N ILE A 60 -4.24 -2.33 1.05
CA ILE A 60 -3.89 -3.53 1.83
C ILE A 60 -2.39 -3.81 1.84
N ASN A 61 -1.69 -3.55 0.73
CA ASN A 61 -0.25 -3.70 0.66
C ASN A 61 0.46 -2.77 1.65
N ALA A 62 0.03 -1.51 1.70
CA ALA A 62 0.61 -0.54 2.59
C ALA A 62 0.20 -0.78 4.06
N ASP A 63 -0.98 -1.34 4.32
CA ASP A 63 -1.39 -1.75 5.66
C ASP A 63 -0.51 -2.88 6.21
N ILE A 64 -0.17 -3.87 5.37
CA ILE A 64 0.77 -4.95 5.71
C ILE A 64 2.15 -4.37 6.00
N VAL A 65 2.65 -3.48 5.13
CA VAL A 65 3.94 -2.83 5.31
C VAL A 65 3.98 -1.96 6.57
N TYR A 66 2.92 -1.23 6.87
CA TYR A 66 2.80 -0.46 8.09
C TYR A 66 2.81 -1.35 9.33
N ALA A 67 2.17 -2.52 9.27
CA ALA A 67 2.24 -3.51 10.35
C ALA A 67 3.67 -4.06 10.56
N ILE A 68 4.44 -4.28 9.48
CA ILE A 68 5.86 -4.65 9.55
C ILE A 68 6.66 -3.51 10.19
N LYS A 69 6.49 -2.27 9.71
CA LYS A 69 7.17 -1.08 10.26
C LYS A 69 6.92 -0.96 11.76
N LYS A 70 5.65 -1.04 12.19
CA LYS A 70 5.26 -0.97 13.61
C LYS A 70 5.82 -2.12 14.43
N TYR A 71 5.89 -3.33 13.86
CA TYR A 71 6.51 -4.46 14.54
C TYR A 71 8.00 -4.18 14.81
N ILE A 72 8.75 -3.79 13.77
CA ILE A 72 10.18 -3.49 13.88
C ILE A 72 10.46 -2.32 14.83
N GLU A 73 9.68 -1.24 14.76
CA GLU A 73 9.82 -0.07 15.65
C GLU A 73 9.67 -0.43 17.14
N VAL A 74 8.92 -1.50 17.45
CA VAL A 74 8.61 -1.90 18.83
C VAL A 74 9.57 -2.98 19.34
N THR A 75 9.97 -3.91 18.46
CA THR A 75 10.75 -5.10 18.86
C THR A 75 12.22 -5.03 18.51
N GLU A 76 12.60 -4.12 17.62
CA GLU A 76 13.94 -4.05 17.02
C GLU A 76 14.39 -5.38 16.38
N ASP A 77 13.43 -6.24 15.97
CA ASP A 77 13.70 -7.56 15.36
C ASP A 77 14.19 -7.42 13.91
N GLN A 78 15.43 -6.95 13.77
CA GLN A 78 16.11 -6.75 12.49
C GLN A 78 16.29 -8.07 11.72
N GLU A 79 16.40 -9.20 12.42
CA GLU A 79 16.48 -10.53 11.80
C GLU A 79 15.21 -10.81 11.00
N PHE A 80 14.02 -10.57 11.56
CA PHE A 80 12.76 -10.68 10.82
C PHE A 80 12.71 -9.75 9.59
N LEU A 81 13.20 -8.51 9.73
CA LEU A 81 13.24 -7.56 8.61
C LEU A 81 14.12 -8.10 7.47
N ILE A 82 15.28 -8.67 7.80
CA ILE A 82 16.22 -9.22 6.81
C ILE A 82 15.68 -10.50 6.17
N GLU A 83 15.14 -11.43 6.95
CA GLU A 83 14.74 -12.77 6.48
C GLU A 83 13.47 -12.79 5.63
N GLY A 84 12.57 -11.81 5.79
CA GLY A 84 11.34 -11.76 4.99
C GLY A 84 10.63 -10.42 4.94
N GLY A 85 10.79 -9.53 5.94
CA GLY A 85 10.15 -8.22 5.93
C GLY A 85 10.56 -7.35 4.73
N SER A 86 11.85 -7.32 4.41
CA SER A 86 12.43 -6.55 3.30
C SER A 86 11.92 -7.00 1.93
N GLU A 87 11.73 -8.30 1.71
CA GLU A 87 11.19 -8.80 0.45
C GLU A 87 9.74 -8.35 0.23
N ILE A 88 8.91 -8.34 1.29
CA ILE A 88 7.55 -7.79 1.23
C ILE A 88 7.59 -6.30 0.90
N LEU A 89 8.46 -5.53 1.57
CA LEU A 89 8.61 -4.10 1.34
C LEU A 89 8.96 -3.80 -0.12
N PHE A 90 9.95 -4.52 -0.67
CA PHE A 90 10.44 -4.25 -2.02
C PHE A 90 9.42 -4.65 -3.10
N GLU A 91 8.75 -5.79 -2.93
CA GLU A 91 7.73 -6.23 -3.90
C GLU A 91 6.46 -5.36 -3.86
N THR A 92 6.07 -4.87 -2.68
CA THR A 92 4.93 -3.94 -2.60
C THR A 92 5.30 -2.54 -3.09
N ALA A 93 6.55 -2.08 -2.89
CA ALA A 93 7.07 -0.85 -3.51
C ALA A 93 7.06 -0.92 -5.04
N ARG A 94 7.46 -2.06 -5.62
CA ARG A 94 7.34 -2.31 -7.08
C ARG A 94 5.91 -2.22 -7.57
N LEU A 95 4.94 -2.79 -6.83
CA LEU A 95 3.53 -2.68 -7.21
C LEU A 95 3.09 -1.20 -7.27
N TRP A 96 3.48 -0.38 -6.28
CA TRP A 96 3.14 1.04 -6.31
C TRP A 96 3.71 1.76 -7.53
N MET A 97 4.91 1.38 -7.98
CA MET A 97 5.52 1.92 -9.20
C MET A 97 4.81 1.47 -10.49
N GLU A 98 4.22 0.28 -10.51
CA GLU A 98 3.41 -0.22 -11.63
C GLU A 98 2.02 0.45 -11.67
N LEU A 99 1.44 0.73 -10.49
CA LEU A 99 0.11 1.31 -10.36
C LEU A 99 0.10 2.84 -10.55
N GLY A 100 1.12 3.53 -10.06
CA GLY A 100 1.21 4.99 -10.08
C GLY A 100 2.01 5.54 -11.25
N ALA A 101 1.88 6.84 -11.51
CA ALA A 101 2.62 7.52 -12.56
C ALA A 101 2.89 8.99 -12.21
N PHE A 102 3.98 9.54 -12.76
CA PHE A 102 4.21 10.99 -12.72
C PHE A 102 3.32 11.70 -13.73
N ILE A 103 2.45 12.59 -13.26
CA ILE A 103 1.41 13.22 -14.07
C ILE A 103 1.73 14.70 -14.31
N ALA A 104 2.03 15.05 -15.57
CA ALA A 104 2.41 16.42 -15.96
C ALA A 104 1.35 17.47 -15.56
N ARG A 105 0.06 17.15 -15.69
CA ARG A 105 -1.06 18.03 -15.30
C ARG A 105 -1.22 18.24 -13.79
N LYS A 106 -0.47 17.50 -12.98
CA LYS A 106 -0.44 17.60 -11.51
C LYS A 106 0.95 18.05 -11.07
N ASP A 107 1.55 19.00 -11.79
CA ASP A 107 2.91 19.51 -11.54
C ASP A 107 3.99 18.43 -11.51
N ASN A 108 3.88 17.42 -12.38
CA ASN A 108 4.73 16.23 -12.39
C ASN A 108 4.79 15.51 -11.03
N ARG A 109 3.70 15.52 -10.25
CA ARG A 109 3.57 14.71 -9.04
C ARG A 109 3.28 13.25 -9.38
N PHE A 110 3.70 12.34 -8.50
CA PHE A 110 3.37 10.93 -8.58
C PHE A 110 1.95 10.71 -8.08
N CYS A 111 1.06 10.26 -8.96
CA CYS A 111 -0.35 10.04 -8.68
C CYS A 111 -0.68 8.56 -8.73
N ILE A 112 -1.64 8.16 -7.90
CA ILE A 112 -2.25 6.82 -7.92
C ILE A 112 -3.73 7.04 -8.17
N ASN A 113 -4.22 6.48 -9.27
CA ASN A 113 -5.55 6.76 -9.82
C ASN A 113 -6.38 5.48 -9.93
N VAL A 114 -7.70 5.62 -10.03
CA VAL A 114 -8.64 4.49 -10.19
C VAL A 114 -8.51 3.45 -9.06
N VAL A 115 -8.44 3.93 -7.82
CA VAL A 115 -8.32 3.09 -6.61
C VAL A 115 -9.51 3.27 -5.69
N THR A 116 -9.74 2.30 -4.82
CA THR A 116 -10.71 2.40 -3.74
C THR A 116 -9.94 2.56 -2.43
N GLY A 117 -10.31 3.58 -1.66
CA GLY A 117 -9.76 3.81 -0.31
C GLY A 117 -10.56 3.07 0.76
N PRO A 118 -10.24 3.28 2.05
CA PRO A 118 -10.94 2.62 3.15
C PRO A 118 -12.44 2.91 3.25
N ASP A 119 -12.89 4.07 2.75
CA ASP A 119 -14.32 4.36 2.55
C ASP A 119 -14.83 3.65 1.29
N GLU A 120 -15.39 2.45 1.47
CA GLU A 120 -15.91 1.63 0.37
C GLU A 120 -17.20 2.20 -0.29
N TYR A 121 -17.81 3.27 0.24
CA TYR A 121 -18.94 3.96 -0.43
C TYR A 121 -18.50 4.75 -1.65
N THR A 122 -17.21 5.07 -1.75
CA THR A 122 -16.63 5.72 -2.92
C THR A 122 -15.51 4.83 -3.47
N ALA A 123 -15.69 4.34 -4.71
CA ALA A 123 -14.76 3.41 -5.33
C ALA A 123 -14.20 3.96 -6.64
N LEU A 124 -13.03 3.45 -7.03
CA LEU A 124 -12.36 3.79 -8.30
C LEU A 124 -12.11 5.30 -8.45
N VAL A 125 -11.70 5.95 -7.37
CA VAL A 125 -11.37 7.37 -7.32
C VAL A 125 -9.90 7.64 -7.64
N ASP A 126 -9.63 8.88 -8.01
CA ASP A 126 -8.28 9.36 -8.26
C ASP A 126 -7.69 10.01 -7.01
N ASN A 127 -6.43 9.68 -6.73
CA ASN A 127 -5.63 10.28 -5.66
C ASN A 127 -6.30 10.20 -4.28
N ASN A 128 -6.81 9.02 -3.91
CA ASN A 128 -7.32 8.80 -2.57
C ASN A 128 -6.24 9.16 -1.53
N PHE A 129 -6.56 10.07 -0.62
CA PHE A 129 -5.61 10.64 0.35
C PHE A 129 -4.95 9.54 1.20
N TYR A 130 -5.73 8.60 1.73
CA TYR A 130 -5.21 7.51 2.55
C TYR A 130 -4.27 6.62 1.73
N THR A 131 -4.70 6.17 0.56
CA THR A 131 -3.90 5.31 -0.31
C THR A 131 -2.59 5.98 -0.70
N ASN A 132 -2.59 7.25 -1.11
CA ASN A 132 -1.38 7.96 -1.50
C ASN A 132 -0.42 8.17 -0.31
N MET A 133 -0.93 8.52 0.86
CA MET A 133 -0.12 8.65 2.08
C MET A 133 0.53 7.31 2.47
N MET A 134 -0.24 6.23 2.44
CA MET A 134 0.24 4.90 2.83
C MET A 134 1.20 4.30 1.80
N ALA A 135 0.95 4.52 0.50
CA ALA A 135 1.89 4.17 -0.57
C ALA A 135 3.21 4.92 -0.43
N ARG A 136 3.17 6.22 -0.10
CA ARG A 136 4.37 7.03 0.16
C ARG A 136 5.18 6.47 1.33
N GLU A 137 4.52 6.13 2.44
CA GLU A 137 5.19 5.52 3.59
C GLU A 137 5.83 4.16 3.25
N ASN A 138 5.15 3.35 2.44
CA ASN A 138 5.70 2.08 1.94
C ASN A 138 6.97 2.32 1.11
N LEU A 139 6.90 3.19 0.09
CA LEU A 139 8.03 3.52 -0.78
C LEU A 139 9.23 4.06 0.02
N TYR A 140 9.01 4.97 0.97
CA TYR A 140 10.08 5.45 1.84
C TYR A 140 10.69 4.34 2.70
N PHE A 141 9.85 3.52 3.32
CA PHE A 141 10.35 2.48 4.22
C PHE A 141 11.10 1.39 3.46
N ALA A 142 10.66 1.05 2.25
CA ALA A 142 11.40 0.17 1.35
C ALA A 142 12.77 0.76 0.99
N TYR A 143 12.83 2.03 0.56
CA TYR A 143 14.09 2.71 0.28
C TYR A 143 15.04 2.74 1.49
N GLN A 144 14.54 3.18 2.65
CA GLN A 144 15.33 3.25 3.88
C GLN A 144 15.84 1.87 4.32
N THR A 145 15.01 0.82 4.18
CA THR A 145 15.42 -0.55 4.48
C THR A 145 16.52 -1.02 3.53
N ALA A 146 16.42 -0.72 2.24
CA ALA A 146 17.46 -1.07 1.28
C ALA A 146 18.79 -0.37 1.59
N VAL A 147 18.77 0.93 1.90
CA VAL A 147 19.97 1.68 2.32
C VAL A 147 20.57 1.10 3.60
N TRP A 148 19.74 0.87 4.61
CA TRP A 148 20.17 0.30 5.88
C TRP A 148 20.78 -1.11 5.70
N MET A 149 20.17 -1.97 4.89
CA MET A 149 20.69 -3.31 4.62
C MET A 149 22.02 -3.28 3.84
N LYS A 150 22.21 -2.34 2.91
CA LYS A 150 23.50 -2.15 2.21
C LYS A 150 24.64 -1.88 3.19
N GLU A 151 24.36 -1.15 4.27
CA GLU A 151 25.37 -0.81 5.30
C GLU A 151 25.52 -1.90 6.36
N ASN A 152 24.42 -2.48 6.84
CA ASN A 152 24.41 -3.32 8.05
C ASN A 152 24.32 -4.82 7.74
N SER A 153 23.89 -5.22 6.54
CA SER A 153 23.73 -6.62 6.14
C SER A 153 23.94 -6.79 4.62
N PRO A 154 25.10 -6.40 4.07
CA PRO A 154 25.34 -6.32 2.63
C PRO A 154 25.21 -7.66 1.90
N GLU A 155 25.57 -8.77 2.56
CA GLU A 155 25.43 -10.11 1.97
C GLU A 155 23.95 -10.51 1.83
N SER A 156 23.14 -10.27 2.86
CA SER A 156 21.69 -10.50 2.79
C SER A 156 21.02 -9.60 1.75
N PHE A 157 21.43 -8.32 1.68
CA PHE A 157 20.95 -7.40 0.64
C PHE A 157 21.27 -7.93 -0.77
N LYS A 158 22.50 -8.39 -0.99
CA LYS A 158 22.93 -8.94 -2.28
C LYS A 158 22.17 -10.21 -2.65
N GLN A 159 21.94 -11.10 -1.67
CA GLN A 159 21.17 -12.33 -1.87
C GLN A 159 19.71 -12.02 -2.23
N LEU A 160 19.07 -11.12 -1.48
CA LEU A 160 17.70 -10.68 -1.77
C LEU A 160 17.62 -9.99 -3.13
N SER A 161 18.53 -9.07 -3.43
CA SER A 161 18.58 -8.36 -4.70
C SER A 161 18.72 -9.34 -5.87
N LYS A 162 19.57 -10.35 -5.74
CA LYS A 162 19.68 -11.42 -6.75
C LYS A 162 18.40 -12.26 -6.85
N LYS A 163 17.77 -12.59 -5.71
CA LYS A 163 16.55 -13.41 -5.65
C LYS A 163 15.40 -12.75 -6.41
N ILE A 164 15.19 -11.45 -6.22
CA ILE A 164 14.05 -10.72 -6.81
C ILE A 164 14.44 -9.91 -8.05
N GLY A 165 15.70 -9.99 -8.50
CA GLY A 165 16.23 -9.18 -9.61
C GLY A 165 16.11 -7.68 -9.34
N LEU A 166 16.49 -7.22 -8.15
CA LEU A 166 16.46 -5.81 -7.76
C LEU A 166 17.56 -5.03 -8.47
N GLU A 167 17.16 -3.95 -9.15
CA GLU A 167 18.05 -3.00 -9.81
C GLU A 167 18.25 -1.76 -8.91
N ASP A 168 19.45 -1.17 -8.90
CA ASP A 168 19.76 -0.02 -8.04
C ASP A 168 18.92 1.21 -8.41
N GLU A 169 18.55 1.34 -9.69
CA GLU A 169 17.69 2.38 -10.21
C GLU A 169 16.28 2.35 -9.60
N GLU A 170 15.79 1.16 -9.21
CA GLU A 170 14.47 1.03 -8.55
C GLU A 170 14.45 1.78 -7.22
N LEU A 171 15.54 1.73 -6.44
CA LEU A 171 15.63 2.40 -5.14
C LEU A 171 15.49 3.93 -5.28
N ALA A 172 16.19 4.50 -6.26
CA ALA A 172 16.12 5.93 -6.54
C ALA A 172 14.72 6.35 -7.03
N LEU A 173 14.05 5.50 -7.79
CA LEU A 173 12.68 5.74 -8.23
C LEU A 173 11.68 5.69 -7.06
N TRP A 174 11.84 4.77 -6.10
CA TRP A 174 10.98 4.70 -4.91
C TRP A 174 11.09 5.97 -4.07
N GLU A 175 12.32 6.42 -3.79
CA GLU A 175 12.56 7.68 -3.07
C GLU A 175 11.98 8.88 -3.83
N LYS A 176 12.18 8.94 -5.15
CA LYS A 176 11.65 10.03 -5.98
C LYS A 176 10.12 10.06 -5.95
N ALA A 177 9.46 8.92 -6.15
CA ALA A 177 8.01 8.80 -6.14
C ALA A 177 7.44 9.17 -4.77
N ALA A 178 8.09 8.73 -3.68
CA ALA A 178 7.68 9.09 -2.33
C ALA A 178 7.78 10.61 -2.07
N ASN A 179 8.89 11.25 -2.47
CA ASN A 179 9.09 12.70 -2.35
C ASN A 179 8.10 13.53 -3.18
N HIS A 180 7.62 12.97 -4.29
CA HIS A 180 6.76 13.67 -5.23
C HIS A 180 5.32 13.17 -5.23
N MET A 181 4.92 12.32 -4.28
CA MET A 181 3.55 11.84 -4.14
C MET A 181 2.58 13.02 -4.10
N TYR A 182 1.55 12.98 -4.94
CA TYR A 182 0.46 13.93 -4.91
C TYR A 182 -0.41 13.65 -3.68
N ILE A 183 -0.61 14.66 -2.84
CA ILE A 183 -1.49 14.58 -1.68
C ILE A 183 -2.54 15.68 -1.85
N PRO A 184 -3.84 15.36 -1.98
CA PRO A 184 -4.87 16.37 -2.18
C PRO A 184 -4.97 17.26 -0.95
N TYR A 185 -4.93 18.58 -1.14
CA TYR A 185 -5.08 19.55 -0.06
C TYR A 185 -5.85 20.77 -0.55
N ASP A 186 -6.97 21.06 0.12
CA ASP A 186 -7.75 22.25 -0.14
C ASP A 186 -7.32 23.38 0.80
N ARG A 187 -6.74 24.44 0.24
CA ARG A 187 -6.21 25.58 1.02
C ARG A 187 -7.30 26.47 1.60
N GLN A 188 -8.48 26.51 0.98
CA GLN A 188 -9.57 27.39 1.41
C GLN A 188 -10.24 26.85 2.66
N LEU A 189 -10.47 25.54 2.70
CA LEU A 189 -11.06 24.80 3.80
C LEU A 189 -10.01 24.32 4.82
N GLY A 190 -8.74 24.25 4.40
CA GLY A 190 -7.63 23.81 5.25
C GLY A 190 -7.65 22.31 5.55
N ILE A 191 -8.25 21.51 4.65
CA ILE A 191 -8.44 20.07 4.82
C ILE A 191 -7.75 19.27 3.71
N PHE A 192 -7.56 17.99 3.96
CA PHE A 192 -7.16 17.02 2.95
C PHE A 192 -8.43 16.30 2.45
N PRO A 193 -8.93 16.62 1.26
CA PRO A 193 -10.09 15.91 0.69
C PRO A 193 -9.79 14.42 0.55
N GLN A 194 -10.83 13.58 0.63
CA GLN A 194 -10.68 12.13 0.54
C GLN A 194 -10.05 11.69 -0.79
N ASP A 195 -10.42 12.35 -1.89
CA ASP A 195 -9.97 12.10 -3.25
C ASP A 195 -10.15 13.37 -4.08
N ASP A 196 -9.71 13.33 -5.34
CA ASP A 196 -9.76 14.49 -6.25
C ASP A 196 -11.17 15.06 -6.48
N THR A 197 -12.22 14.27 -6.29
CA THR A 197 -13.62 14.67 -6.56
C THR A 197 -14.44 14.89 -5.29
N PHE A 198 -13.88 14.68 -4.10
CA PHE A 198 -14.62 14.65 -2.84
C PHE A 198 -15.42 15.94 -2.58
N LEU A 199 -14.82 17.11 -2.83
CA LEU A 199 -15.46 18.41 -2.58
C LEU A 199 -16.50 18.82 -3.63
N ASP A 200 -16.58 18.09 -4.74
CA ASP A 200 -17.56 18.33 -5.80
C ASP A 200 -18.85 17.53 -5.60
N LYS A 201 -18.89 16.65 -4.58
CA LYS A 201 -20.04 15.79 -4.29
C LYS A 201 -21.08 16.53 -3.45
N PRO A 202 -22.39 16.21 -3.62
CA PRO A 202 -23.42 16.73 -2.74
C PRO A 202 -23.19 16.27 -1.30
N ILE A 203 -23.36 17.19 -0.34
CA ILE A 203 -23.31 16.87 1.09
C ILE A 203 -24.59 16.09 1.44
N TRP A 204 -24.42 14.90 2.03
CA TRP A 204 -25.54 14.09 2.48
C TRP A 204 -26.13 14.65 3.79
N ASP A 205 -27.44 14.88 3.80
CA ASP A 205 -28.17 15.36 4.99
C ASP A 205 -28.50 14.17 5.92
N LEU A 206 -27.54 13.81 6.77
CA LEU A 206 -27.69 12.69 7.72
C LEU A 206 -28.79 12.97 8.75
N GLU A 207 -29.00 14.22 9.15
CA GLU A 207 -30.00 14.59 10.15
C GLU A 207 -31.42 14.35 9.66
N LYS A 208 -31.68 14.59 8.37
CA LYS A 208 -33.00 14.35 7.75
C LYS A 208 -33.15 12.96 7.15
N THR A 209 -32.14 12.10 7.22
CA THR A 209 -32.24 10.74 6.70
C THR A 209 -33.07 9.87 7.65
N PRO A 210 -34.20 9.28 7.21
CA PRO A 210 -35.02 8.41 8.05
C PRO A 210 -34.25 7.20 8.58
N ALA A 211 -34.54 6.76 9.81
CA ALA A 211 -33.83 5.66 10.46
C ALA A 211 -33.94 4.32 9.70
N ASP A 212 -35.04 4.09 8.98
CA ASP A 212 -35.28 2.90 8.15
C ASP A 212 -34.47 2.91 6.83
N LYS A 213 -33.77 4.01 6.52
CA LYS A 213 -32.81 4.10 5.42
C LYS A 213 -31.38 3.74 5.82
N PHE A 214 -31.16 3.33 7.07
CA PHE A 214 -29.88 2.80 7.51
C PHE A 214 -29.90 1.26 7.56
N PRO A 215 -28.80 0.58 7.17
CA PRO A 215 -27.53 1.14 6.68
C PRO A 215 -27.62 1.68 5.23
N LEU A 216 -26.93 2.79 4.97
CA LEU A 216 -27.01 3.56 3.72
C LEU A 216 -26.59 2.78 2.47
N LEU A 217 -25.81 1.70 2.62
CA LEU A 217 -25.28 0.90 1.51
C LEU A 217 -26.38 0.27 0.60
N LEU A 218 -27.63 0.21 1.06
CA LEU A 218 -28.75 -0.42 0.36
C LEU A 218 -29.73 0.57 -0.30
N HIS A 219 -29.45 1.87 -0.26
CA HIS A 219 -30.34 2.94 -0.72
C HIS A 219 -29.60 3.99 -1.56
#